data_AF-A0A2C9WUB3-F1
#
_entry.id   AF-A0A2C9WUB3-F1
#
_cell.length_a   1.000
_cell.length_b   1.000
_cell.length_c   1.000
_cell.angle_alpha   90.00
_cell.angle_beta   90.00
_cell.angle_gamma   90.00
#
_symmetry.space_group_name_H-M   'P 1'
#
loop_
_entity.id
_entity.type
_entity.pdbx_description
1 polymer ?
#
loop_
_entity_poly.entity_id
_entity_poly.type
_entity_poly.pdbx_seq_one_letter_code
_entity_poly.pdbx_strand_id
1 'polypeptide(L)'
;MKAIKIPCEHDLLSKNHNVWANAVMRCKGHNPYCGADGYCHYDGSCFADQELTREQAILEVDLLAQELHGLKQENDRLRMSSEMLIKQLEFALSQNLKSGNSQRVFALRFCIAEIKKTLRGNSCE
;
A
#
# COMPACT_ATOMS: atom_id res chain seq x y z
N MET A 1 31.54 -3.74 -7.65
CA MET A 1 30.13 -3.43 -7.96
C MET A 1 29.79 -2.11 -7.26
N LYS A 2 29.32 -1.08 -7.98
CA LYS A 2 28.93 0.21 -7.37
C LYS A 2 27.60 0.06 -6.62
N ALA A 3 27.52 0.60 -5.41
CA ALA A 3 26.29 0.59 -4.62
C ALA A 3 25.13 1.24 -5.39
N ILE A 4 23.97 0.58 -5.37
CA ILE A 4 22.76 1.03 -6.06
C ILE A 4 22.13 2.14 -5.20
N LYS A 5 22.27 3.41 -5.63
CA LYS A 5 21.60 4.55 -4.99
C LYS A 5 20.09 4.47 -5.21
N ILE A 6 19.29 4.56 -4.15
CA ILE A 6 17.83 4.68 -4.24
C ILE A 6 17.50 6.12 -4.68
N PRO A 7 16.72 6.32 -5.76
CA PRO A 7 16.32 7.67 -6.18
C PRO A 7 15.49 8.37 -5.10
N CYS A 8 15.73 9.67 -4.88
CA CYS A 8 14.95 10.50 -3.96
C CYS A 8 14.24 11.64 -4.70
N GLU A 9 13.40 12.40 -3.99
CA GLU A 9 12.60 13.51 -4.55
C GLU A 9 13.46 14.50 -5.36
N HIS A 10 14.70 14.75 -4.94
CA HIS A 10 15.62 15.60 -5.68
C HIS A 10 16.02 15.04 -7.06
N ASP A 11 16.11 13.72 -7.20
CA ASP A 11 16.44 13.06 -8.47
C ASP A 11 15.26 13.17 -9.47
N LEU A 12 14.01 13.25 -8.97
CA LEU A 12 12.79 13.49 -9.76
C LEU A 12 12.61 14.97 -10.17
N LEU A 13 13.27 15.89 -9.48
CA LEU A 13 13.29 17.32 -9.79
C LEU A 13 14.57 17.76 -10.53
N SER A 14 15.41 16.80 -10.91
CA SER A 14 16.70 17.08 -11.54
C SER A 14 16.53 17.61 -12.96
N LYS A 15 17.23 18.71 -13.28
CA LYS A 15 17.35 19.22 -14.66
C LYS A 15 18.30 18.38 -15.52
N ASN A 16 18.99 17.39 -14.94
CA ASN A 16 19.83 16.47 -15.69
C ASN A 16 18.97 15.29 -16.17
N HIS A 17 18.79 15.20 -17.49
CA HIS A 17 17.86 14.26 -18.12
C HIS A 17 18.19 12.79 -17.78
N ASN A 18 19.48 12.45 -17.63
CA ASN A 18 19.89 11.08 -17.30
C ASN A 18 19.60 10.72 -15.84
N VAL A 19 19.65 11.70 -14.93
CA VAL A 19 19.34 11.49 -13.50
C VAL A 19 17.84 11.31 -13.32
N TRP A 20 17.07 12.18 -13.96
CA TRP A 20 15.61 12.10 -13.97
C TRP A 20 15.11 10.79 -14.60
N ALA A 21 15.58 10.45 -15.81
CA ALA A 21 15.13 9.24 -16.51
C ALA A 21 15.45 7.96 -15.73
N ASN A 22 16.62 7.88 -15.09
CA ASN A 22 16.96 6.73 -14.24
C ASN A 22 16.11 6.66 -12.96
N ALA A 23 15.72 7.81 -12.39
CA ALA A 23 14.83 7.86 -11.24
C ALA A 23 13.42 7.34 -11.62
N VAL A 24 12.88 7.81 -12.74
CA VAL A 24 11.57 7.40 -13.28
C VAL A 24 11.56 5.92 -13.69
N MET A 25 12.61 5.46 -14.38
CA MET A 25 12.70 4.08 -14.88
C MET A 25 12.90 3.05 -13.76
N ARG A 26 13.39 3.43 -12.58
CA ARG A 26 13.54 2.48 -11.45
C ARG A 26 12.23 2.16 -10.74
N CYS A 27 11.19 2.98 -10.91
CA CYS A 27 9.82 2.56 -10.57
C CYS A 27 9.38 1.34 -11.40
N LYS A 28 10.01 1.07 -12.56
CA LYS A 28 9.76 -0.14 -13.38
C LYS A 28 10.33 -1.44 -12.81
N GLY A 29 10.98 -1.42 -11.63
CA GLY A 29 11.55 -2.62 -11.04
C GLY A 29 10.60 -3.47 -10.19
N HIS A 30 9.51 -2.90 -9.67
CA HIS A 30 8.61 -3.61 -8.74
C HIS A 30 7.12 -3.45 -9.03
N ASN A 31 6.71 -2.55 -9.94
CA ASN A 31 5.32 -2.50 -10.39
C ASN A 31 5.22 -2.02 -11.84
N PRO A 32 5.17 -2.92 -12.84
CA PRO A 32 5.24 -2.57 -14.27
C PRO A 32 3.91 -2.07 -14.86
N TYR A 33 2.90 -1.82 -14.03
CA TYR A 33 1.55 -1.50 -14.49
C TYR A 33 1.31 0.01 -14.54
N CYS A 34 0.96 0.53 -15.73
CA CYS A 34 0.32 1.82 -15.85
C CYS A 34 -1.09 1.74 -15.24
N GLY A 35 -1.44 2.66 -14.33
CA GLY A 35 -2.74 2.63 -13.65
C GLY A 35 -3.94 2.82 -14.60
N ALA A 36 -3.72 3.43 -15.77
CA ALA A 36 -4.76 3.73 -16.74
C ALA A 36 -5.22 2.50 -17.55
N ASP A 37 -4.30 1.59 -17.92
CA ASP A 37 -4.60 0.48 -18.83
C ASP A 37 -3.95 -0.86 -18.46
N GLY A 38 -3.14 -0.92 -17.41
CA GLY A 38 -2.47 -2.13 -16.97
C GLY A 38 -1.32 -2.60 -17.87
N TYR A 39 -0.80 -1.78 -18.79
CA TYR A 39 0.33 -2.13 -19.65
C TYR A 39 1.60 -1.30 -19.35
N CYS A 40 2.76 -1.84 -19.74
CA CYS A 40 4.04 -1.15 -19.60
C CYS A 40 4.36 -0.37 -20.88
N HIS A 41 4.40 0.94 -20.74
CA HIS A 41 4.62 1.88 -21.84
C HIS A 41 6.06 2.44 -21.83
N TYR A 42 6.64 2.61 -23.02
CA TYR A 42 8.01 3.14 -23.18
C TYR A 42 8.05 4.63 -22.87
N ASP A 43 9.16 5.12 -22.30
CA ASP A 43 9.41 6.55 -22.04
C ASP A 43 8.33 7.32 -21.26
N GLY A 44 7.61 6.63 -20.36
CA GLY A 44 6.57 7.28 -19.57
C GLY A 44 5.29 7.60 -20.34
N SER A 45 5.09 7.06 -21.56
CA SER A 45 3.86 7.24 -22.35
C SER A 45 2.59 6.65 -21.70
N CYS A 46 2.69 6.16 -20.47
CA CYS A 46 1.58 5.92 -19.55
C CYS A 46 0.91 7.23 -19.10
N PHE A 47 1.67 8.31 -18.98
CA PHE A 47 1.13 9.65 -18.82
C PHE A 47 0.71 10.13 -20.21
N ALA A 48 -0.49 9.76 -20.62
CA ALA A 48 -1.14 10.53 -21.67
C ALA A 48 -1.26 11.95 -21.13
N ASP A 49 -0.59 12.92 -21.75
CA ASP A 49 -0.88 14.33 -21.55
C ASP A 49 -2.33 14.55 -22.04
N GLN A 50 -3.30 14.21 -21.19
CA GLN A 50 -4.64 14.70 -21.35
C GLN A 50 -4.54 16.18 -21.04
N GLU A 51 -4.41 16.99 -22.09
CA GLU A 51 -4.65 18.43 -22.02
C GLU A 51 -6.12 18.64 -21.65
N LEU A 52 -6.41 18.51 -20.35
CA LEU A 52 -7.71 18.83 -19.79
C LEU A 52 -7.86 20.35 -19.80
N THR A 53 -9.02 20.84 -20.20
CA THR A 53 -9.36 22.23 -19.87
C THR A 53 -9.40 22.40 -18.36
N ARG A 54 -9.27 23.64 -17.87
CA ARG A 54 -9.31 23.93 -16.44
C ARG A 54 -10.56 23.34 -15.77
N GLU A 55 -11.70 23.40 -16.45
CA GLU A 55 -12.98 22.88 -15.97
C GLU A 55 -12.97 21.36 -15.88
N GLN A 56 -12.39 20.67 -16.88
CA GLN A 56 -12.26 19.22 -16.87
C GLN A 56 -11.31 18.75 -15.75
N ALA A 57 -10.20 19.46 -15.54
CA ALA A 57 -9.27 19.17 -14.46
C ALA A 57 -9.92 19.32 -13.06
N ILE A 58 -10.77 20.33 -12.88
CA ILE A 58 -11.52 20.52 -11.62
C ILE A 58 -12.47 19.33 -11.38
N LEU A 59 -13.22 18.92 -12.41
CA LEU A 59 -14.14 17.78 -12.30
C LEU A 59 -13.42 16.49 -11.99
N GLU A 60 -12.26 16.25 -12.61
CA GLU A 60 -11.46 15.05 -12.37
C GLU A 60 -10.90 15.02 -10.94
N VAL A 61 -10.43 16.15 -10.42
CA VAL A 61 -9.99 16.27 -9.03
C VAL A 61 -11.13 15.96 -8.06
N ASP A 62 -12.34 16.46 -8.33
CA ASP A 62 -13.52 16.19 -7.50
C ASP A 62 -13.89 14.69 -7.51
N LEU A 63 -13.81 14.04 -8.68
CA LEU A 63 -14.05 12.60 -8.82
C LEU A 63 -13.01 11.78 -8.02
N LEU A 64 -11.73 12.07 -8.20
CA LEU A 64 -10.64 11.40 -7.49
C LEU A 64 -10.74 11.60 -5.97
N ALA A 65 -11.18 12.79 -5.52
CA ALA A 65 -11.41 13.06 -4.11
C ALA A 65 -12.55 12.18 -3.54
N GLN A 66 -13.62 11.98 -4.30
CA GLN A 66 -14.72 11.09 -3.90
C GLN A 66 -14.29 9.63 -3.86
N GLU A 67 -13.54 9.17 -4.86
CA GLU A 67 -13.02 7.80 -4.91
C GLU A 67 -12.08 7.54 -3.73
N LEU A 68 -11.12 8.44 -3.49
CA LEU A 68 -10.22 8.36 -2.35
C LEU A 68 -10.96 8.33 -1.02
N HIS A 69 -12.04 9.10 -0.89
CA HIS A 69 -12.86 9.09 0.31
C HIS A 69 -13.56 7.73 0.50
N GLY A 70 -14.12 7.14 -0.56
CA GLY A 70 -14.71 5.80 -0.50
C GLY A 70 -13.69 4.73 -0.10
N LEU A 71 -12.51 4.73 -0.72
CA LEU A 71 -11.43 3.80 -0.40
C LEU A 71 -10.92 3.96 1.04
N LYS A 72 -10.85 5.20 1.56
CA LYS A 72 -10.50 5.46 2.97
C LYS A 72 -11.52 4.84 3.92
N GLN A 73 -12.82 5.02 3.66
CA GLN A 73 -13.88 4.44 4.48
C GLN A 73 -13.82 2.91 4.49
N GLU A 74 -13.59 2.29 3.33
CA GLU A 74 -13.43 0.84 3.23
C GLU A 74 -12.19 0.34 3.99
N ASN A 75 -11.07 1.04 3.87
CA ASN A 75 -9.85 0.72 4.61
C ASN A 75 -10.06 0.81 6.13
N ASP A 76 -10.70 1.88 6.61
CA ASP A 76 -11.04 2.05 8.03
C ASP A 76 -11.95 0.92 8.52
N ARG A 77 -12.95 0.52 7.72
CA ARG A 77 -13.83 -0.60 8.04
C ARG A 77 -13.07 -1.93 8.16
N LEU A 78 -12.17 -2.22 7.23
CA LEU A 78 -11.33 -3.42 7.26
C LEU A 78 -10.39 -3.42 8.46
N ARG A 79 -9.82 -2.26 8.80
CA ARG A 79 -8.96 -2.11 9.98
C ARG A 79 -9.74 -2.36 11.28
N MET A 80 -10.92 -1.75 11.42
CA MET A 80 -11.80 -1.96 12.58
C MET A 80 -12.23 -3.42 12.72
N SER A 81 -12.57 -4.10 11.61
CA SER A 81 -12.95 -5.51 11.62
C SER A 81 -11.80 -6.40 12.12
N SER A 82 -10.58 -6.11 11.67
CA SER A 82 -9.38 -6.85 12.08
C SER A 82 -9.04 -6.62 13.57
N GLU A 83 -9.17 -5.38 14.06
CA GLU A 83 -9.00 -5.06 15.48
C GLU A 83 -10.05 -5.77 16.36
N MET A 84 -11.30 -5.84 15.89
CA MET A 84 -12.37 -6.54 16.60
C MET A 84 -12.11 -8.05 16.70
N LEU A 85 -11.64 -8.67 15.62
CA LEU A 85 -11.26 -10.08 15.61
C LEU A 85 -10.12 -10.37 16.59
N ILE A 86 -9.08 -9.52 16.63
CA ILE A 86 -7.99 -9.65 17.60
C ILE A 86 -8.52 -9.60 19.03
N LYS A 87 -9.39 -8.64 19.37
CA LYS A 87 -9.98 -8.54 20.71
C LYS A 87 -10.78 -9.78 21.09
N GLN A 88 -11.54 -10.37 20.17
CA GLN A 88 -12.29 -11.61 20.41
C GLN A 88 -11.34 -12.79 20.68
N LEU A 89 -10.24 -12.89 19.92
CA LEU A 89 -9.23 -13.93 20.12
C LEU A 89 -8.47 -13.74 21.45
N GLU A 90 -8.15 -12.52 21.84
CA GLU A 90 -7.51 -12.19 23.13
C GLU A 90 -8.44 -12.50 24.31
N PHE A 91 -9.74 -12.25 24.16
CA PHE A 91 -10.74 -12.66 25.14
C PHE A 91 -10.83 -14.19 25.26
N ALA A 92 -10.91 -14.90 24.14
CA ALA A 92 -10.91 -16.37 24.12
C ALA A 92 -9.63 -16.95 24.73
N LEU A 93 -8.48 -16.33 24.47
CA LEU A 93 -7.19 -16.71 25.06
C LEU A 93 -7.23 -16.59 26.59
N SER A 94 -7.76 -15.48 27.09
CA SER A 94 -7.90 -15.24 28.53
C SER A 94 -8.81 -16.25 29.21
N GLN A 95 -9.88 -16.70 28.55
CA GLN A 95 -10.75 -17.77 29.06
C GLN A 95 -10.04 -19.12 29.09
N ASN A 96 -9.30 -19.46 28.02
CA ASN A 96 -8.61 -20.75 27.92
C ASN A 96 -7.37 -20.85 28.84
N LEU A 97 -6.75 -19.73 29.19
CA LEU A 97 -5.70 -19.67 30.22
C LEU A 97 -6.26 -20.05 31.59
N LYS A 98 -7.47 -19.61 31.93
CA LYS A 98 -8.13 -19.94 33.21
C LYS A 98 -8.58 -21.40 33.28
N SER A 99 -8.98 -21.99 32.15
CA SER A 99 -9.45 -23.39 32.08
C SER A 99 -8.33 -24.43 31.88
N GLY A 100 -7.06 -24.00 31.78
CA GLY A 100 -5.92 -24.90 31.66
C GLY A 100 -5.77 -25.60 30.31
N ASN A 101 -6.45 -25.14 29.26
CA ASN A 101 -6.41 -25.77 27.94
C ASN A 101 -5.19 -25.28 27.12
N SER A 102 -4.03 -25.89 27.38
CA SER A 102 -2.73 -25.50 26.81
C SER A 102 -2.69 -25.54 25.27
N GLN A 103 -3.35 -26.53 24.65
CA GLN A 103 -3.43 -26.65 23.19
C GLN A 103 -4.18 -25.47 22.56
N ARG A 104 -5.34 -25.09 23.13
CA ARG A 104 -6.09 -23.91 22.66
C ARG A 104 -5.34 -22.61 22.90
N VAL A 105 -4.66 -22.48 24.04
CA VAL A 105 -3.82 -21.31 24.35
C VAL A 105 -2.72 -21.14 23.29
N PHE A 106 -2.05 -22.23 22.89
CA PHE A 106 -1.04 -22.20 21.84
C PHE A 106 -1.63 -21.74 20.49
N ALA A 107 -2.73 -22.37 20.06
CA ALA A 107 -3.38 -22.04 18.79
C ALA A 107 -3.85 -20.57 18.74
N LEU A 108 -4.45 -20.08 19.82
CA LEU A 108 -4.92 -18.68 19.90
C LEU A 108 -3.76 -17.68 19.86
N ARG A 109 -2.64 -17.97 20.56
CA ARG A 109 -1.43 -17.13 20.49
C ARG A 109 -0.87 -17.07 19.07
N PHE A 110 -0.81 -18.22 18.39
CA PHE A 110 -0.34 -18.30 17.01
C PHE A 110 -1.22 -17.49 16.07
N CYS A 111 -2.55 -17.67 16.11
CA CYS A 111 -3.49 -16.91 15.27
C CYS A 111 -3.38 -15.40 15.48
N ILE A 112 -3.31 -14.95 16.74
CA ILE A 112 -3.16 -13.52 17.06
C ILE A 112 -1.84 -12.97 16.48
N ALA A 113 -0.75 -13.73 16.59
CA ALA A 113 0.56 -13.31 16.08
C ALA A 113 0.56 -13.17 14.55
N GLU A 114 0.01 -14.15 13.83
CA GLU A 114 -0.04 -14.12 12.36
C GLU A 114 -0.95 -13.00 11.82
N ILE A 115 -2.10 -12.77 12.46
CA ILE A 115 -2.98 -11.64 12.10
C ILE A 115 -2.25 -10.31 12.34
N LYS A 116 -1.59 -10.13 13.50
CA LYS A 116 -0.83 -8.91 13.80
C LYS A 116 0.35 -8.70 12.86
N LYS A 117 1.04 -9.77 12.44
CA LYS A 117 2.12 -9.73 11.45
C LYS A 117 1.62 -9.22 10.10
N THR A 118 0.50 -9.77 9.63
CA THR A 118 -0.12 -9.38 8.37
C THR A 118 -0.55 -7.91 8.38
N LEU A 119 -1.14 -7.44 9.48
CA LEU A 119 -1.61 -6.06 9.62
C LEU A 119 -0.48 -5.01 9.72
N ARG A 120 0.70 -5.38 10.22
CA ARG A 120 1.86 -4.47 10.26
C ARG A 120 2.45 -4.21 8.87
N GLY A 121 2.04 -4.99 7.86
CA GLY A 121 2.69 -5.03 6.56
C GLY A 121 4.06 -5.70 6.67
N ASN A 122 4.45 -6.46 5.65
CA ASN A 122 5.85 -6.79 5.48
C ASN A 122 6.57 -5.48 5.13
N SER A 123 7.09 -4.78 6.14
CA SER A 123 8.07 -3.72 5.95
C SER A 123 9.22 -4.36 5.17
N CYS A 124 9.34 -3.98 3.90
CA CYS A 124 10.45 -4.38 3.05
C CYS A 124 11.73 -3.83 3.69
N GLU A 125 12.54 -4.70 4.27
CA GLU A 125 13.96 -4.45 4.55
C GLU A 125 14.79 -4.61 3.26
#